data_AF-A0A955EUT1-F1
#
_entry.id   AF-A0A955EUT1-F1
#
_cell.length_a   1.000
_cell.length_b   1.000
_cell.length_c   1.000
_cell.angle_alpha   90.00
_cell.angle_beta   90.00
_cell.angle_gamma   90.00
#
_symmetry.space_group_name_H-M   'P 1'
#
loop_
_entity.id
_entity.type
_entity.pdbx_description
1 polymer ?
#
loop_
_entity_poly.entity_id
_entity_poly.type
_entity_poly.pdbx_seq_one_letter_code
_entity_poly.pdbx_strand_id
1 'polypeptide(L)'
;MRTPTVVLLAFVSVFGCAAGRGTRRAPQPQPVHTLRQLQDAVRTGNRRSEWSVLSPGFKARLNQRMGRTIDLADYTHYRLVQQRNPQVKEAEKYLQGASISGVRMTGQGRARVTIWFGGPLFFGRAVNVQMIYLSRWELYLTDERDPYWGFHGDNAITAQPDGEGGYNIVTRDPQGQVTWQEHIEAKRVRAFQTRTAWYFDHLGELESYFG
;
A
#
# COMPACT_ATOMS: atom_id res chain seq x y z
N MET A 1 35.70 -0.81 -28.19
CA MET A 1 34.81 -1.67 -27.38
C MET A 1 34.59 -0.95 -26.06
N ARG A 2 33.36 -0.47 -25.78
CA ARG A 2 33.02 0.24 -24.55
C ARG A 2 32.69 -0.79 -23.48
N THR A 3 33.42 -0.76 -22.37
CA THR A 3 33.16 -1.54 -21.16
C THR A 3 31.76 -1.22 -20.64
N PRO A 4 30.87 -2.20 -20.42
CA PRO A 4 29.59 -1.94 -19.78
C PRO A 4 29.84 -1.52 -18.33
N THR A 5 29.41 -0.33 -17.98
CA THR A 5 29.34 0.14 -16.60
C THR A 5 28.33 -0.74 -15.86
N VAL A 6 28.83 -1.70 -15.08
CA VAL A 6 28.01 -2.50 -14.19
C VAL A 6 27.49 -1.57 -13.09
N VAL A 7 26.23 -1.14 -13.20
CA VAL A 7 25.52 -0.55 -12.06
C VAL A 7 25.27 -1.69 -11.08
N LEU A 8 26.16 -1.81 -10.10
CA LEU A 8 26.04 -2.79 -9.02
C LEU A 8 24.86 -2.37 -8.14
N LEU A 9 23.64 -2.82 -8.48
CA LEU A 9 22.52 -2.80 -7.55
C LEU A 9 22.81 -3.85 -6.48
N ALA A 10 23.51 -3.44 -5.42
CA ALA A 10 23.62 -4.22 -4.20
C ALA A 10 22.22 -4.28 -3.55
N PHE A 11 21.41 -5.25 -3.96
CA PHE A 11 20.17 -5.56 -3.30
C PHE A 11 20.49 -6.15 -1.92
N VAL A 12 20.24 -5.35 -0.89
CA VAL A 12 20.29 -5.81 0.49
C VAL A 12 19.17 -6.82 0.68
N SER A 13 19.53 -8.09 0.75
CA SER A 13 18.74 -9.11 1.42
C SER A 13 18.56 -8.65 2.87
N VAL A 14 17.41 -8.05 3.22
CA VAL A 14 17.10 -7.79 4.62
C VAL A 14 16.64 -9.11 5.25
N PHE A 15 17.59 -10.03 5.43
CA PHE A 15 17.51 -11.04 6.47
C PHE A 15 17.94 -10.36 7.77
N GLY A 16 17.10 -10.46 8.79
CA GLY A 16 17.38 -9.93 10.11
C GLY A 16 18.65 -10.54 10.69
N CYS A 17 19.52 -9.67 11.20
CA CYS A 17 20.31 -9.78 12.44
C CYS A 17 21.54 -8.88 12.35
N ALA A 18 21.49 -7.69 12.97
CA ALA A 18 22.68 -7.02 13.50
C ALA A 18 22.27 -5.98 14.55
N ALA A 19 22.60 -6.28 15.79
CA ALA A 19 22.56 -5.34 16.90
C ALA A 19 23.59 -4.22 16.71
N GLY A 20 23.29 -3.04 17.26
CA GLY A 20 24.31 -2.06 17.67
C GLY A 20 24.67 -0.94 16.69
N ARG A 21 23.88 0.13 16.71
CA ARG A 21 24.31 1.56 16.84
C ARG A 21 23.10 2.44 16.59
N GLY A 22 22.89 3.41 17.47
CA GLY A 22 21.75 4.33 17.45
C GLY A 22 21.70 5.15 16.17
N THR A 23 21.06 4.60 15.14
CA THR A 23 20.53 5.41 14.05
C THR A 23 19.34 6.15 14.63
N ARG A 24 19.37 7.48 14.62
CA ARG A 24 18.16 8.29 14.81
C ARG A 24 17.14 7.74 13.83
N ARG A 25 16.16 6.99 14.33
CA ARG A 25 15.07 6.44 13.52
C ARG A 25 14.44 7.63 12.82
N ALA A 26 14.45 7.64 11.48
CA ALA A 26 13.77 8.66 10.72
C ALA A 26 12.34 8.82 11.29
N PRO A 27 11.84 10.06 11.46
CA PRO A 27 10.54 10.28 12.04
C PRO A 27 9.51 9.43 11.29
N GLN A 28 8.76 8.61 12.04
CA GLN A 28 7.75 7.77 11.42
C GLN A 28 6.75 8.68 10.71
N PRO A 29 6.44 8.43 9.43
CA PRO A 29 5.36 9.12 8.72
C PRO A 29 4.12 9.12 9.61
N GLN A 30 3.44 10.25 9.72
CA GLN A 30 2.24 10.33 10.54
C GLN A 30 1.03 9.72 9.80
N PRO A 31 0.09 9.07 10.51
CA PRO A 31 -1.15 8.53 9.92
C PRO A 31 -1.94 9.53 9.07
N VAL A 32 -1.82 10.84 9.37
CA VAL A 32 -2.46 11.93 8.62
C VAL A 32 -2.07 11.96 7.16
N HIS A 33 -0.84 11.55 6.81
CA HIS A 33 -0.41 11.52 5.41
C HIS A 33 -1.14 10.45 4.60
N THR A 34 -1.40 9.29 5.20
CA THR A 34 -2.17 8.22 4.55
C THR A 34 -3.64 8.62 4.41
N LEU A 35 -4.22 9.29 5.40
CA LEU A 35 -5.58 9.83 5.28
C LEU A 35 -5.66 10.85 4.14
N ARG A 36 -4.71 11.79 4.03
CA ARG A 36 -4.66 12.75 2.92
C ARG A 36 -4.53 12.04 1.57
N GLN A 37 -3.69 11.01 1.47
CA GLN A 37 -3.57 10.21 0.24
C GLN A 37 -4.89 9.53 -0.14
N LEU A 38 -5.62 8.98 0.84
CA LEU A 38 -6.95 8.42 0.62
C LEU A 38 -7.93 9.50 0.13
N GLN A 39 -7.94 10.67 0.77
CA GLN A 39 -8.79 11.80 0.40
C GLN A 39 -8.51 12.28 -1.03
N ASP A 40 -7.23 12.42 -1.39
CA ASP A 40 -6.82 12.80 -2.74
C ASP A 40 -7.21 11.75 -3.76
N ALA A 41 -7.03 10.47 -3.45
CA ALA A 41 -7.43 9.37 -4.33
C ALA A 41 -8.94 9.36 -4.57
N VAL A 42 -9.75 9.51 -3.52
CA VAL A 42 -11.21 9.56 -3.63
C VAL A 42 -11.66 10.82 -4.40
N ARG A 43 -11.06 11.98 -4.11
CA ARG A 43 -11.36 13.25 -4.81
C ARG A 43 -11.05 13.17 -6.31
N THR A 44 -9.95 12.53 -6.69
CA THR A 44 -9.51 12.41 -8.08
C THR A 44 -10.08 11.18 -8.81
N GLY A 45 -10.80 10.31 -8.10
CA GLY A 45 -11.27 9.03 -8.65
C GLY A 45 -10.15 8.02 -8.93
N ASN A 46 -8.95 8.22 -8.38
CA ASN A 46 -7.80 7.35 -8.61
C ASN A 46 -7.88 6.08 -7.73
N ARG A 47 -8.54 5.04 -8.25
CA ARG A 47 -8.74 3.75 -7.55
C ARG A 47 -7.46 3.02 -7.23
N ARG A 48 -6.43 3.18 -8.06
CA ARG A 48 -5.11 2.60 -7.78
C ARG A 48 -4.51 3.21 -6.53
N SER A 49 -4.55 4.53 -6.40
CA SER A 49 -4.07 5.23 -5.20
C SER A 49 -4.90 4.87 -3.96
N GLU A 50 -6.22 4.77 -4.10
CA GLU A 50 -7.13 4.31 -3.04
C GLU A 50 -6.77 2.89 -2.57
N TRP A 51 -6.60 1.95 -3.50
CA TRP A 51 -6.17 0.59 -3.20
C TRP A 51 -4.77 0.49 -2.59
N SER A 52 -3.89 1.45 -2.92
CA SER A 52 -2.49 1.45 -2.46
C SER A 52 -2.31 1.82 -0.99
N VAL A 53 -3.30 2.49 -0.38
CA VAL A 53 -3.29 2.86 1.04
C VAL A 53 -3.97 1.82 1.94
N LEU A 54 -4.58 0.80 1.34
CA LEU A 54 -5.18 -0.34 2.04
C LEU A 54 -4.10 -1.40 2.34
N SER A 55 -4.11 -1.89 3.58
CA SER A 55 -3.16 -2.91 4.02
C SER A 55 -3.44 -4.26 3.34
N PRO A 56 -2.46 -5.17 3.32
CA PRO A 56 -2.67 -6.57 2.94
C PRO A 56 -3.71 -7.28 3.82
N GLY A 57 -3.70 -6.99 5.13
CA GLY A 57 -4.69 -7.53 6.07
C GLY A 57 -6.12 -7.11 5.73
N PHE A 58 -6.32 -5.86 5.29
CA PHE A 58 -7.62 -5.40 4.77
C PHE A 58 -8.04 -6.22 3.55
N LYS A 59 -7.12 -6.37 2.59
CA LYS A 59 -7.38 -7.09 1.33
C LYS A 59 -7.66 -8.57 1.57
N ALA A 60 -6.97 -9.21 2.50
CA ALA A 60 -7.23 -10.58 2.92
C ALA A 60 -8.64 -10.74 3.51
N ARG A 61 -9.08 -9.81 4.37
CA ARG A 61 -10.46 -9.80 4.89
C ARG A 61 -11.50 -9.57 3.80
N LEU A 62 -11.20 -8.69 2.85
CA LEU A 62 -12.07 -8.47 1.69
C LEU A 62 -12.20 -9.75 0.86
N ASN A 63 -11.09 -10.44 0.57
CA ASN A 63 -11.09 -11.72 -0.15
C ASN A 63 -11.93 -12.78 0.58
N GLN A 64 -11.79 -12.88 1.91
CA GLN A 64 -12.58 -13.79 2.74
C GLN A 64 -14.08 -13.46 2.66
N ARG A 65 -14.45 -12.18 2.74
CA ARG A 65 -15.85 -11.73 2.64
C ARG A 65 -16.46 -12.04 1.27
N MET A 66 -15.67 -11.93 0.21
CA MET A 66 -16.11 -12.16 -1.17
C MET A 66 -16.02 -13.63 -1.61
N GLY A 67 -15.39 -14.50 -0.80
CA GLY A 67 -15.17 -15.91 -1.14
C GLY A 67 -14.23 -16.14 -2.33
N ARG A 68 -13.45 -15.13 -2.73
CA ARG A 68 -12.51 -15.19 -3.86
C ARG A 68 -11.40 -14.15 -3.71
N THR A 69 -10.34 -14.29 -4.50
CA THR A 69 -9.31 -13.24 -4.60
C THR A 69 -9.90 -12.00 -5.29
N ILE A 70 -9.77 -10.85 -4.63
CA ILE A 70 -10.11 -9.53 -5.14
C ILE A 70 -8.82 -8.81 -5.48
N ASP A 71 -8.69 -8.41 -6.75
CA ASP A 71 -7.59 -7.60 -7.22
C ASP A 71 -7.99 -6.12 -7.41
N LEU A 72 -7.08 -5.32 -7.97
CA LEU A 72 -7.34 -3.90 -8.24
C LEU A 72 -8.44 -3.71 -9.29
N ALA A 73 -8.58 -4.59 -10.27
CA ALA A 73 -9.59 -4.47 -11.32
C ALA A 73 -10.99 -4.74 -10.75
N ASP A 74 -11.12 -5.80 -9.94
CA ASP A 74 -12.32 -6.09 -9.16
C ASP A 74 -12.72 -4.93 -8.27
N TYR A 75 -11.76 -4.41 -7.50
CA TYR A 75 -11.98 -3.26 -6.63
C TYR A 75 -12.42 -2.03 -7.41
N THR A 76 -11.76 -1.74 -8.54
CA THR A 76 -12.11 -0.61 -9.40
C THR A 76 -13.53 -0.74 -9.93
N HIS A 77 -13.90 -1.93 -10.42
CA HIS A 77 -15.25 -2.21 -10.90
C HIS A 77 -16.29 -2.02 -9.79
N TYR A 78 -16.06 -2.61 -8.61
CA TYR A 78 -16.92 -2.47 -7.45
C TYR A 78 -17.14 -1.00 -7.07
N ARG A 79 -16.07 -0.21 -6.99
CA ARG A 79 -16.15 1.22 -6.64
C ARG A 79 -16.94 2.00 -7.69
N LEU A 80 -16.80 1.69 -8.99
CA LEU A 80 -17.59 2.32 -10.04
C LEU A 80 -19.10 2.00 -9.93
N VAL A 81 -19.46 0.78 -9.52
CA VAL A 81 -20.85 0.40 -9.25
C VAL A 81 -21.38 1.14 -8.02
N GLN A 82 -20.62 1.12 -6.92
CA GLN A 82 -21.01 1.76 -5.65
C GLN A 82 -21.15 3.27 -5.77
N GLN A 83 -20.38 3.92 -6.65
CA GLN A 83 -20.55 5.34 -6.91
C GLN A 83 -21.92 5.71 -7.48
N ARG A 84 -22.74 4.77 -7.95
CA ARG A 84 -24.12 5.05 -8.34
C ARG A 84 -25.05 5.17 -7.11
N ASN A 85 -24.64 4.66 -5.95
CA ASN A 85 -25.38 4.74 -4.69
C ASN A 85 -25.23 6.15 -4.08
N PRO A 86 -26.34 6.89 -3.85
CA PRO A 86 -26.30 8.21 -3.23
C PRO A 86 -25.60 8.24 -1.86
N GLN A 87 -25.78 7.20 -1.04
CA GLN A 87 -25.18 7.12 0.29
C GLN A 87 -23.65 7.03 0.20
N VAL A 88 -23.11 6.32 -0.79
CA VAL A 88 -21.67 6.21 -1.02
C VAL A 88 -21.10 7.53 -1.49
N LYS A 89 -21.74 8.21 -2.44
CA LYS A 89 -21.30 9.56 -2.89
C LYS A 89 -21.25 10.55 -1.74
N GLU A 90 -22.25 10.50 -0.87
CA GLU A 90 -22.32 11.40 0.27
C GLU A 90 -21.25 11.06 1.33
N ALA A 91 -21.00 9.76 1.59
CA ALA A 91 -19.88 9.33 2.42
C ALA A 91 -18.50 9.75 1.86
N GLU A 92 -18.29 9.65 0.55
CA GLU A 92 -17.08 10.13 -0.13
C GLU A 92 -16.88 11.64 0.08
N LYS A 93 -17.95 12.43 -0.01
CA LYS A 93 -17.91 13.88 0.27
C LYS A 93 -17.47 14.16 1.71
N TYR A 94 -17.96 13.39 2.68
CA TYR A 94 -17.56 13.57 4.08
C TYR A 94 -16.13 13.13 4.35
N LEU A 95 -15.65 12.08 3.67
CA LEU A 95 -14.26 11.66 3.75
C LEU A 95 -13.31 12.77 3.31
N GLN A 96 -13.65 13.52 2.26
CA GLN A 96 -12.83 14.64 1.79
C GLN A 96 -12.66 15.75 2.84
N GLY A 97 -13.63 15.91 3.75
CA GLY A 97 -13.56 16.84 4.88
C GLY A 97 -13.10 16.20 6.19
N ALA A 98 -12.72 14.93 6.19
CA ALA A 98 -12.38 14.20 7.40
C ALA A 98 -11.03 14.62 7.98
N SER A 99 -10.88 14.52 9.29
CA SER A 99 -9.63 14.84 9.99
C SER A 99 -9.31 13.81 11.05
N ILE A 100 -8.03 13.64 11.36
CA ILE A 100 -7.63 12.81 12.49
C ILE A 100 -7.83 13.63 13.77
N SER A 101 -8.70 13.15 14.67
CA SER A 101 -8.93 13.74 15.98
C SER A 101 -8.16 13.04 17.11
N GLY A 102 -7.64 11.84 16.86
CA GLY A 102 -6.83 11.11 17.83
C GLY A 102 -6.03 9.97 17.21
N VAL A 103 -4.85 9.71 17.78
CA VAL A 103 -4.00 8.56 17.44
C VAL A 103 -3.59 7.87 18.74
N ARG A 104 -3.97 6.59 18.89
CA ARG A 104 -3.57 5.75 20.00
C ARG A 104 -2.80 4.56 19.48
N MET A 105 -1.52 4.46 19.84
CA MET A 105 -0.72 3.27 19.53
C MET A 105 -1.28 2.06 20.29
N THR A 106 -1.51 0.95 19.59
CA THR A 106 -2.06 -0.29 20.16
C THR A 106 -1.06 -1.44 20.16
N GLY A 107 0.13 -1.21 19.58
CA GLY A 107 1.22 -2.16 19.52
C GLY A 107 2.36 -1.64 18.65
N GLN A 108 3.41 -2.44 18.49
CA GLN A 108 4.51 -2.09 17.59
C GLN A 108 3.99 -2.00 16.15
N GLY A 109 4.05 -0.79 15.57
CA GLY A 109 3.58 -0.55 14.20
C GLY A 109 2.06 -0.67 14.03
N ARG A 110 1.27 -0.57 15.10
CA ARG A 110 -0.20 -0.55 15.01
C ARG A 110 -0.77 0.64 15.77
N ALA A 111 -1.75 1.30 15.17
CA ALA A 111 -2.44 2.42 15.76
C ALA A 111 -3.94 2.30 15.55
N ARG A 112 -4.71 2.63 16.59
CA ARG A 112 -6.11 2.99 16.47
C ARG A 112 -6.17 4.49 16.22
N VAL A 113 -6.77 4.88 15.10
CA VAL A 113 -6.89 6.27 14.68
C VAL A 113 -8.36 6.65 14.71
N THR A 114 -8.66 7.78 15.34
CA THR A 114 -10.00 8.33 15.39
C THR A 114 -10.11 9.40 14.32
N ILE A 115 -11.01 9.18 13.37
CA ILE A 115 -11.26 10.08 12.24
C ILE A 115 -12.61 10.75 12.44
N TRP A 116 -12.62 12.08 12.47
CA TRP A 116 -13.82 12.89 12.58
C TRP A 116 -14.35 13.27 11.20
N PHE A 117 -15.65 13.09 10.97
CA PHE A 117 -16.34 13.41 9.73
C PHE A 117 -17.26 14.61 9.92
N GLY A 118 -17.01 15.70 9.19
CA GLY A 118 -17.66 16.98 9.39
C GLY A 118 -19.02 17.20 8.74
N GLY A 119 -19.89 16.18 8.65
CA GLY A 119 -21.21 16.41 8.04
C GLY A 119 -22.35 15.46 8.43
N PRO A 120 -23.57 15.72 7.94
CA PRO A 120 -24.81 15.24 8.53
C PRO A 120 -25.05 13.72 8.47
N LEU A 121 -24.58 12.96 7.47
CA LEU A 121 -24.66 11.48 7.57
C LEU A 121 -23.89 10.92 8.76
N PHE A 122 -22.86 11.65 9.20
CA PHE A 122 -22.05 11.26 10.33
C PHE A 122 -22.28 12.12 11.57
N PHE A 123 -23.18 13.13 11.62
CA PHE A 123 -23.46 14.00 12.79
C PHE A 123 -22.27 14.19 13.76
N GLY A 124 -21.12 14.68 13.28
CA GLY A 124 -19.94 14.90 14.13
C GLY A 124 -19.36 13.64 14.78
N ARG A 125 -19.59 12.46 14.20
CA ARG A 125 -19.10 11.18 14.69
C ARG A 125 -17.63 11.00 14.34
N ALA A 126 -16.97 10.42 15.32
CA ALA A 126 -15.62 9.90 15.23
C ALA A 126 -15.71 8.42 14.86
N VAL A 127 -15.15 8.04 13.71
CA VAL A 127 -14.97 6.63 13.35
C VAL A 127 -13.60 6.17 13.81
N ASN A 128 -13.55 5.01 14.43
CA ASN A 128 -12.28 4.38 14.81
C ASN A 128 -11.83 3.44 13.71
N VAL A 129 -10.66 3.72 13.15
CA VAL A 129 -9.98 2.87 12.17
C VAL A 129 -8.74 2.26 12.80
N GLN A 130 -8.32 1.10 12.30
CA GLN A 130 -7.02 0.52 12.60
C GLN A 130 -6.08 0.79 11.45
N MET A 131 -4.89 1.28 11.78
CA MET A 131 -3.80 1.45 10.83
C MET A 131 -2.59 0.62 11.26
N ILE A 132 -1.87 0.13 10.26
CA ILE A 132 -0.65 -0.66 10.44
C ILE A 132 0.51 0.01 9.69
N TYR A 133 1.66 0.05 10.35
CA TYR A 133 2.90 0.61 9.81
C TYR A 133 3.68 -0.51 9.13
N LEU A 134 3.75 -0.45 7.81
CA LEU A 134 4.35 -1.49 6.98
C LEU A 134 5.39 -0.91 6.04
N SER A 135 6.34 -1.74 5.64
CA SER A 135 7.23 -1.46 4.53
C SER A 135 6.68 -2.13 3.27
N ARG A 136 6.73 -1.41 2.15
CA ARG A 136 6.52 -1.96 0.82
C ARG A 136 7.75 -1.71 -0.06
N TRP A 137 8.03 -2.61 -0.98
CA TRP A 137 8.98 -2.38 -2.06
C TRP A 137 8.28 -1.72 -3.24
N GLU A 138 9.00 -0.90 -3.99
CA GLU A 138 8.53 -0.22 -5.20
C GLU A 138 9.63 -0.31 -6.26
N LEU A 139 9.29 -0.85 -7.42
CA LEU A 139 10.15 -0.92 -8.60
C LEU A 139 9.59 0.02 -9.68
N TYR A 140 10.37 1.02 -10.03
CA TYR A 140 10.06 1.98 -11.07
C TYR A 140 10.78 1.60 -12.35
N LEU A 141 10.02 1.46 -13.43
CA LEU A 141 10.58 1.30 -14.76
C LEU A 141 10.61 2.63 -15.52
N THR A 142 11.49 2.74 -16.51
CA THR A 142 11.68 3.97 -17.30
C THR A 142 10.51 4.28 -18.23
N ASP A 143 9.86 3.23 -18.73
CA ASP A 143 8.78 3.25 -19.71
C ASP A 143 7.39 3.10 -19.07
N GLU A 144 7.32 2.89 -17.77
CA GLU A 144 6.08 2.79 -17.02
C GLU A 144 5.82 3.99 -16.13
N ARG A 145 4.56 4.45 -16.12
CA ARG A 145 4.15 5.59 -15.30
C ARG A 145 4.14 5.26 -13.82
N ASP A 146 3.67 4.05 -13.49
CA ASP A 146 3.42 3.62 -12.13
C ASP A 146 4.40 2.50 -11.75
N PRO A 147 4.86 2.44 -10.48
CA PRO A 147 5.74 1.36 -10.04
C PRO A 147 5.00 0.03 -9.89
N TYR A 148 5.73 -1.06 -10.05
CA TYR A 148 5.39 -2.34 -9.42
C TYR A 148 5.65 -2.24 -7.93
N TRP A 149 4.81 -2.84 -7.09
CA TRP A 149 4.99 -2.77 -5.65
C TRP A 149 4.34 -3.94 -4.93
N GLY A 150 4.82 -4.21 -3.71
CA GLY A 150 4.30 -5.26 -2.83
C GLY A 150 4.76 -5.05 -1.39
N PHE A 151 4.07 -5.66 -0.43
CA PHE A 151 4.39 -5.54 1.00
C PHE A 151 5.41 -6.59 1.44
N HIS A 152 6.34 -6.18 2.31
CA HIS A 152 7.26 -7.12 2.95
C HIS A 152 6.48 -8.04 3.90
N GLY A 153 6.59 -9.36 3.71
CA GLY A 153 5.94 -10.36 4.56
C GLY A 153 4.74 -11.05 3.90
N ASP A 154 4.07 -10.41 2.94
CA ASP A 154 3.07 -11.06 2.07
C ASP A 154 3.67 -11.51 0.75
N ASN A 155 4.70 -10.81 0.29
CA ASN A 155 5.50 -11.22 -0.85
C ASN A 155 6.99 -10.93 -0.61
N ALA A 156 7.82 -11.98 -0.60
CA ALA A 156 9.27 -11.79 -0.69
C ALA A 156 9.61 -11.44 -2.14
N ILE A 157 10.16 -10.25 -2.39
CA ILE A 157 10.70 -9.89 -3.71
C ILE A 157 12.18 -10.27 -3.77
N THR A 158 12.55 -10.99 -4.81
CA THR A 158 13.95 -11.27 -5.16
C THR A 158 14.19 -10.83 -6.58
N ALA A 159 15.24 -10.04 -6.80
CA ALA A 159 15.77 -9.72 -8.11
C ALA A 159 17.04 -10.55 -8.33
N GLN A 160 17.07 -11.41 -9.35
CA GLN A 160 18.23 -12.21 -9.69
C GLN A 160 18.71 -11.85 -11.10
N PRO A 161 20.01 -11.58 -11.32
CA PRO A 161 20.53 -11.46 -12.68
C PRO A 161 20.23 -12.74 -13.46
N ASP A 162 19.69 -12.60 -14.67
CA ASP A 162 19.35 -13.74 -15.53
C ASP A 162 20.50 -14.22 -16.44
N GLY A 163 21.58 -13.46 -16.50
CA GLY A 163 22.73 -13.74 -17.38
C GLY A 163 22.58 -13.18 -18.81
N GLU A 164 21.43 -12.60 -19.15
CA GLU A 164 21.13 -11.97 -20.45
C GLU A 164 21.21 -10.43 -20.38
N GLY A 165 21.70 -9.89 -19.25
CA GLY A 165 21.77 -8.44 -19.01
C GLY A 165 20.48 -7.85 -18.45
N GLY A 166 19.58 -8.69 -17.94
CA GLY A 166 18.39 -8.29 -17.20
C GLY A 166 18.38 -8.82 -15.76
N TYR A 167 17.20 -8.69 -15.15
CA TYR A 167 16.86 -9.24 -13.87
C TYR A 167 15.58 -10.05 -13.98
N ASN A 168 15.59 -11.28 -13.49
CA ASN A 168 14.38 -12.00 -13.13
C ASN A 168 13.91 -11.49 -11.77
N ILE A 169 12.81 -10.73 -11.78
CA ILE A 169 12.12 -10.34 -10.56
C ILE A 169 11.10 -11.41 -10.24
N VAL A 170 11.15 -11.93 -9.01
CA VAL A 170 10.24 -12.95 -8.52
C VAL A 170 9.63 -12.46 -7.23
N THR A 171 8.30 -12.53 -7.11
CA THR A 171 7.60 -12.42 -5.83
C THR A 171 7.14 -13.78 -5.38
N ARG A 172 7.24 -14.04 -4.08
CA ARG A 172 6.79 -15.29 -3.46
C ARG A 172 5.86 -15.04 -2.31
N ASP A 173 4.77 -15.80 -2.21
CA ASP A 173 3.85 -15.74 -1.06
C ASP A 173 4.55 -16.15 0.26
N PRO A 174 3.88 -16.03 1.43
CA PRO A 174 4.47 -16.43 2.70
C PRO A 174 4.84 -17.92 2.78
N GLN A 175 4.28 -18.76 1.90
CA GLN A 175 4.55 -20.19 1.77
C GLN A 175 5.72 -20.48 0.80
N GLY A 176 6.29 -19.46 0.16
CA GLY A 176 7.42 -19.57 -0.76
C GLY A 176 7.06 -19.82 -2.23
N GLN A 177 5.76 -19.90 -2.57
CA GLN A 177 5.29 -20.13 -3.94
C GLN A 177 5.44 -18.87 -4.79
N VAL A 178 5.87 -19.00 -6.04
CA VAL A 178 5.96 -17.86 -6.97
C VAL A 178 4.56 -17.31 -7.23
N THR A 179 4.35 -16.05 -6.89
CA THR A 179 3.09 -15.33 -7.15
C THR A 179 3.18 -14.44 -8.39
N TRP A 180 4.37 -14.00 -8.75
CA TRP A 180 4.66 -13.29 -9.98
C TRP A 180 6.14 -13.42 -10.32
N GLN A 181 6.44 -13.50 -11.61
CA GLN A 181 7.80 -13.56 -12.13
C GLN A 181 7.85 -12.82 -13.46
N GLU A 182 8.82 -11.93 -13.61
CA GLU A 182 9.03 -11.18 -14.83
C GLU A 182 10.51 -10.94 -15.10
N HIS A 183 10.90 -11.09 -16.36
CA HIS A 183 12.20 -10.68 -16.85
C HIS A 183 12.18 -9.18 -17.16
N ILE A 184 13.13 -8.43 -16.61
CA ILE A 184 13.25 -6.99 -16.79
C ILE A 184 14.67 -6.65 -17.23
N GLU A 185 14.81 -6.12 -18.44
CA GLU A 185 16.09 -5.60 -18.93
C GLU A 185 16.66 -4.54 -17.98
N ALA A 186 17.96 -4.60 -17.66
CA ALA A 186 18.55 -3.68 -16.67
C ALA A 186 18.39 -2.19 -17.04
N LYS A 187 18.41 -1.87 -18.34
CA LYS A 187 18.21 -0.50 -18.85
C LYS A 187 16.80 0.06 -18.57
N ARG A 188 15.81 -0.80 -18.33
CA ARG A 188 14.42 -0.39 -18.01
C ARG A 188 14.25 -0.06 -16.53
N VAL A 189 15.16 -0.49 -15.66
CA VAL A 189 15.05 -0.21 -14.22
C VAL A 189 15.48 1.23 -13.95
N ARG A 190 14.50 2.08 -13.57
CA ARG A 190 14.75 3.47 -13.18
C ARG A 190 15.17 3.58 -11.73
N ALA A 191 14.45 2.92 -10.83
CA ALA A 191 14.72 2.94 -9.41
C ALA A 191 14.08 1.76 -8.69
N PHE A 192 14.72 1.30 -7.62
CA PHE A 192 14.12 0.41 -6.63
C PHE A 192 14.19 1.07 -5.27
N GLN A 193 13.09 1.09 -4.53
CA GLN A 193 13.05 1.67 -3.20
C GLN A 193 12.14 0.90 -2.26
N THR A 194 12.45 0.98 -0.97
CA THR A 194 11.54 0.55 0.09
C THR A 194 10.88 1.77 0.70
N ARG A 195 9.55 1.76 0.77
CA ARG A 195 8.75 2.79 1.39
C ARG A 195 8.05 2.24 2.62
N THR A 196 8.31 2.85 3.77
CA THR A 196 7.56 2.56 4.99
C THR A 196 6.51 3.64 5.22
N ALA A 197 5.26 3.24 5.48
CA ALA A 197 4.14 4.15 5.70
C ALA A 197 3.06 3.48 6.56
N TRP A 198 2.07 4.26 6.97
CA TRP A 198 0.84 3.73 7.55
C TRP A 198 -0.12 3.31 6.44
N TYR A 199 -0.86 2.23 6.69
CA TYR A 199 -1.89 1.71 5.80
C TYR A 199 -3.15 1.44 6.60
N PHE A 200 -4.31 1.64 5.99
CA PHE A 200 -5.59 1.29 6.59
C PHE A 200 -5.72 -0.22 6.64
N ASP A 201 -5.74 -0.75 7.86
CA ASP A 201 -5.97 -2.16 8.10
C ASP A 201 -7.46 -2.40 8.28
N HIS A 202 -8.12 -1.71 9.19
CA HIS A 202 -9.55 -1.84 9.41
C HIS A 202 -10.21 -0.48 9.30
N LEU A 203 -11.22 -0.34 8.44
CA LEU A 203 -11.88 0.95 8.22
C LEU A 203 -13.05 1.20 9.18
N GLY A 204 -13.35 0.24 10.06
CA GLY A 204 -14.41 0.40 11.05
C GLY A 204 -15.77 0.45 10.38
N GLU A 205 -16.60 1.38 10.82
CA GLU A 205 -17.91 1.67 10.20
C GLU A 205 -17.80 2.11 8.73
N LEU A 206 -16.60 2.47 8.27
CA LEU A 206 -16.42 2.84 6.87
C LEU A 206 -16.32 1.62 5.94
N GLU A 207 -16.10 0.41 6.46
CA GLU A 207 -15.89 -0.77 5.60
C GLU A 207 -17.04 -1.01 4.62
N SER A 208 -18.29 -0.80 5.02
CA SER A 208 -19.46 -0.97 4.16
C SER A 208 -19.48 -0.03 2.94
N TYR A 209 -18.71 1.06 2.95
CA TYR A 209 -18.59 1.98 1.81
C TYR A 209 -17.41 1.60 0.88
N PHE A 210 -16.44 0.85 1.39
CA PHE A 210 -15.22 0.47 0.66
C PHE A 210 -15.16 -1.02 0.27
N GLY A 211 -15.97 -1.89 0.89
CA GLY A 211 -15.95 -3.35 0.73
C GLY A 211 -17.25 -3.99 1.17
#